data_AF-A0AAD3NLY7-F1
#
_entry.id   AF-A0AAD3NLY7-F1
#
_cell.length_a   1.000
_cell.length_b   1.000
_cell.length_c   1.000
_cell.angle_alpha   90.00
_cell.angle_beta   90.00
_cell.angle_gamma   90.00
#
_symmetry.space_group_name_H-M   'P 1'
#
loop_
_entity.id
_entity.type
_entity.pdbx_description
1 polymer ?
#
loop_
_entity_poly.entity_id
_entity_poly.type
_entity_poly.pdbx_seq_one_letter_code
_entity_poly.pdbx_strand_id
1 'polypeptide(L)'
;NTDAALLPTISYPAFAVDDDALYSQTLDKIVRKLRGKYGFKRFLRDGYRTTNEDKKRRYYKPAEMKLFDGIECEFPIFFIYMMIDGVFRGNKAQVKEYQDLLEPIVFQSYE
;
A
#
# COMPACT_ATOMS: atom_id res chain seq x y z
N ASN A 1 13.06 3.97 5.84
CA ASN A 1 12.08 4.65 4.97
C ASN A 1 11.66 3.72 3.84
N THR A 2 10.40 3.74 3.39
CA THR A 2 9.85 2.95 2.27
C THR A 2 8.53 3.56 1.78
N ASP A 3 8.10 3.21 0.56
CA ASP A 3 6.86 3.68 -0.07
C ASP A 3 6.18 2.52 -0.83
N ALA A 4 4.85 2.45 -0.78
CA ALA A 4 4.04 1.46 -1.49
C ALA A 4 4.06 1.67 -3.01
N ALA A 5 4.40 2.87 -3.48
CA ALA A 5 4.63 3.18 -4.90
C ALA A 5 5.83 2.39 -5.51
N LEU A 6 6.61 1.68 -4.69
CA LEU A 6 7.61 0.74 -5.19
C LEU A 6 6.99 -0.55 -5.75
N LEU A 7 5.78 -0.93 -5.34
CA LEU A 7 5.08 -2.13 -5.86
C LEU A 7 4.98 -2.13 -7.40
N PRO A 8 4.48 -1.07 -8.07
CA PRO A 8 4.42 -1.03 -9.53
C PRO A 8 5.79 -1.02 -10.22
N THR A 9 6.85 -0.67 -9.50
CA THR A 9 8.22 -0.69 -10.03
C THR A 9 8.81 -2.09 -9.97
N ILE A 10 8.69 -2.77 -8.82
CA ILE A 10 9.27 -4.11 -8.61
C ILE A 10 8.40 -5.24 -9.17
N SER A 11 7.14 -4.94 -9.50
CA SER A 11 6.14 -5.86 -10.03
C SER A 11 5.36 -5.18 -11.16
N TYR A 12 4.10 -5.56 -11.38
CA TYR A 12 3.26 -4.99 -12.44
C TYR A 12 2.98 -3.49 -12.22
N PRO A 13 3.16 -2.63 -13.24
CA PRO A 13 3.40 -2.99 -14.64
C PRO A 13 4.87 -3.00 -15.07
N ALA A 14 5.81 -2.51 -14.26
CA ALA A 14 7.16 -2.21 -14.75
C ALA A 14 8.10 -3.41 -14.77
N PHE A 15 8.03 -4.30 -13.77
CA PHE A 15 8.95 -5.43 -13.61
C PHE A 15 10.44 -5.02 -13.72
N ALA A 16 10.79 -3.87 -13.13
CA ALA A 16 12.08 -3.22 -13.35
C ALA A 16 13.22 -3.82 -12.52
N VAL A 17 12.97 -4.88 -11.74
CA VAL A 17 13.95 -5.53 -10.87
C VAL A 17 14.10 -6.98 -11.30
N ASP A 18 15.31 -7.36 -11.70
CA ASP A 18 15.71 -8.69 -12.13
C ASP A 18 16.34 -9.53 -11.00
N ASP A 19 16.89 -8.88 -9.97
CA ASP A 19 17.41 -9.54 -8.76
C ASP A 19 16.30 -9.92 -7.77
N ASP A 20 16.04 -11.23 -7.63
CA ASP A 20 15.05 -11.79 -6.72
C ASP A 20 15.32 -11.46 -5.23
N ALA A 21 16.59 -11.32 -4.83
CA ALA A 21 16.93 -10.96 -3.46
C ALA A 21 16.55 -9.51 -3.17
N LEU A 22 16.81 -8.59 -4.13
CA LEU A 22 16.42 -7.19 -4.03
C LEU A 22 14.90 -7.04 -4.07
N TYR A 23 14.23 -7.79 -4.95
CA TYR A 23 12.78 -7.86 -5.02
C TYR A 23 12.18 -8.24 -3.65
N SER A 24 12.62 -9.38 -3.11
CA SER A 24 12.07 -9.95 -1.87
C SER A 24 12.29 -9.02 -0.69
N GLN A 25 13.50 -8.47 -0.55
CA GLN A 25 13.81 -7.49 0.49
C GLN A 25 12.93 -6.22 0.38
N THR A 26 12.66 -5.76 -0.83
CA THR A 26 11.82 -4.57 -1.05
C THR A 26 10.37 -4.87 -0.69
N LEU A 27 9.82 -5.99 -1.18
CA LEU A 27 8.46 -6.41 -0.89
C LEU A 27 8.24 -6.62 0.62
N ASP A 28 9.14 -7.36 1.28
CA ASP A 28 9.07 -7.61 2.72
C ASP A 28 9.08 -6.31 3.53
N LYS A 29 9.89 -5.34 3.11
CA LYS A 29 9.95 -4.03 3.76
C LYS A 29 8.65 -3.25 3.60
N ILE A 30 8.05 -3.27 2.41
CA ILE A 30 6.74 -2.64 2.14
C ILE A 30 5.67 -3.31 3.02
N VAL A 31 5.54 -4.64 2.95
CA VAL A 31 4.54 -5.40 3.71
C VAL A 31 4.71 -5.14 5.21
N ARG A 32 5.91 -5.30 5.77
CA ARG A 32 6.17 -5.13 7.21
C ARG A 32 5.86 -3.72 7.72
N LYS A 33 6.07 -2.68 6.90
CA LYS A 33 5.98 -1.28 7.34
C LYS A 33 4.67 -0.61 7.00
N LEU A 34 4.03 -1.00 5.91
CA LEU A 34 2.91 -0.27 5.32
C LEU A 34 1.62 -1.07 5.30
N ARG A 35 1.65 -2.41 5.42
CA ARG A 35 0.43 -3.22 5.49
C ARG A 35 -0.37 -2.85 6.74
N GLY A 36 -1.65 -2.60 6.52
CA GLY A 36 -2.65 -2.38 7.55
C GLY A 36 -3.81 -3.37 7.43
N LYS A 37 -4.92 -3.06 8.09
CA LYS A 37 -6.10 -3.93 8.15
C LYS A 37 -6.97 -3.81 6.89
N TYR A 38 -7.05 -2.61 6.33
CA TYR A 38 -7.94 -2.22 5.23
C TYR A 38 -7.18 -1.91 3.93
N GLY A 39 -5.86 -2.02 3.94
CA GLY A 39 -5.02 -1.73 2.79
C GLY A 39 -3.59 -1.50 3.19
N PHE A 40 -2.82 -0.82 2.34
CA PHE A 40 -1.48 -0.36 2.69
C PHE A 40 -1.48 1.15 2.85
N LYS A 41 -0.70 1.67 3.80
CA LYS A 41 -0.30 3.08 3.83
C LYS A 41 0.52 3.38 2.59
N ARG A 42 0.42 4.60 2.04
CA ARG A 42 1.26 5.00 0.91
C ARG A 42 2.73 5.09 1.34
N PHE A 43 3.00 5.82 2.42
CA PHE A 43 4.28 5.88 3.11
C PHE A 43 4.04 6.27 4.58
N LEU A 44 5.05 6.12 5.43
CA LEU A 44 4.94 6.49 6.85
C LEU A 44 4.77 8.01 7.00
N ARG A 45 3.90 8.43 7.93
CA ARG A 45 3.58 9.85 8.19
C ARG A 45 2.89 10.57 7.04
N ASP A 46 2.13 9.81 6.26
CA ASP A 46 1.25 10.35 5.25
C ASP A 46 -0.02 10.95 5.89
N GLY A 47 -0.17 12.27 5.78
CA GLY A 47 -1.32 13.00 6.32
C GLY A 47 -2.53 13.06 5.41
N TYR A 48 -2.45 12.54 4.18
CA TYR A 48 -3.52 12.73 3.19
C TYR A 48 -4.80 12.06 3.63
N ARG A 49 -5.89 12.84 3.66
CA ARG A 49 -7.22 12.41 4.09
C ARG A 49 -7.32 11.91 5.54
N THR A 50 -6.30 12.14 6.36
CA THR A 50 -6.33 11.84 7.80
C THR A 50 -7.24 12.81 8.56
N THR A 51 -7.64 12.45 9.79
CA THR A 51 -8.47 13.30 10.66
C THR A 51 -7.80 14.64 11.01
N ASN A 52 -6.47 14.67 11.07
CA ASN A 52 -5.69 15.86 11.42
C ASN A 52 -5.32 16.71 10.17
N GLU A 53 -5.74 16.31 8.97
CA GLU A 53 -5.45 17.03 7.74
C GLU A 53 -6.27 18.33 7.63
N ASP A 54 -5.59 19.46 7.44
CA ASP A 54 -6.25 20.72 7.08
C ASP A 54 -6.50 20.81 5.57
N LYS A 55 -7.73 20.47 5.16
CA LYS A 55 -8.17 20.45 3.77
C LYS A 55 -8.12 21.81 3.06
N LYS A 56 -7.99 22.92 3.78
CA LYS A 56 -7.90 24.27 3.17
C LYS A 56 -6.49 24.62 2.72
N ARG A 57 -5.48 23.86 3.15
CA ARG A 57 -4.07 24.12 2.83
C ARG A 57 -3.56 23.16 1.77
N ARG A 58 -2.73 23.67 0.85
CA ARG A 58 -2.04 22.85 -0.18
C ARG A 58 -0.85 22.06 0.40
N TYR A 59 -0.17 22.61 1.40
CA TYR A 59 1.04 22.04 1.97
C TYR A 59 0.94 21.94 3.50
N TYR A 60 1.55 20.89 4.03
CA TYR A 60 1.72 20.73 5.47
C TYR A 60 2.69 21.77 6.03
N LYS A 61 2.48 22.15 7.29
CA LYS A 61 3.41 22.98 8.05
C LYS A 61 4.67 22.19 8.38
N PRO A 62 5.81 22.88 8.60
CA PRO A 62 6.97 22.25 9.20
C PRO A 62 6.59 21.49 10.48
N ALA A 63 7.14 20.29 10.65
CA ALA A 63 6.88 19.37 11.77
C ALA A 63 5.47 18.74 11.87
N GLU A 64 4.49 19.17 11.06
CA GLU A 64 3.13 18.61 11.08
C GLU A 64 3.09 17.12 10.71
N MET A 65 4.04 16.65 9.90
CA MET A 65 4.16 15.24 9.51
C MET A 65 4.22 14.27 10.71
N LYS A 66 4.78 14.70 11.85
CA LYS A 66 4.85 13.84 13.06
C LYS A 66 3.47 13.53 13.65
N LEU A 67 2.48 14.37 13.38
CA LEU A 67 1.10 14.20 13.87
C LEU A 67 0.31 13.16 13.08
N PHE A 68 0.83 12.70 11.93
CA PHE A 68 0.20 11.67 11.11
C PHE A 68 0.69 10.26 11.44
N ASP A 69 1.72 10.14 12.28
CA ASP A 69 2.30 8.85 12.69
C ASP A 69 1.23 8.01 13.44
N GLY A 70 0.82 6.89 12.84
CA GLY A 70 -0.18 5.98 13.42
C GLY A 70 -1.63 6.25 13.04
N ILE A 71 -1.92 7.35 12.32
CA ILE A 71 -3.28 7.67 11.84
C ILE A 71 -3.38 7.72 10.30
N GLU A 72 -2.34 7.26 9.61
CA GLU A 72 -2.29 7.30 8.14
C GLU A 72 -3.44 6.48 7.53
N CYS A 73 -4.02 6.99 6.44
CA CYS A 73 -5.01 6.24 5.69
C CYS A 73 -4.39 5.01 5.02
N GLU A 74 -5.20 3.96 4.94
CA GLU A 74 -4.87 2.70 4.27
C GLU A 74 -5.66 2.63 2.96
N PHE A 75 -4.99 2.16 1.90
CA PHE A 75 -5.55 2.14 0.55
C PHE A 75 -5.72 0.69 0.08
N PRO A 76 -6.97 0.22 -0.13
CA PRO A 76 -7.27 -1.15 -0.58
C PRO A 76 -6.65 -1.50 -1.94
N ILE A 77 -6.39 -0.51 -2.79
CA ILE A 77 -5.78 -0.72 -4.11
C ILE A 77 -4.46 -1.49 -4.05
N PHE A 78 -3.70 -1.36 -2.95
CA PHE A 78 -2.45 -2.10 -2.80
C PHE A 78 -2.66 -3.60 -2.56
N PHE A 79 -3.81 -4.03 -2.03
CA PHE A 79 -4.16 -5.45 -2.04
C PHE A 79 -4.30 -5.98 -3.47
N ILE A 80 -4.87 -5.18 -4.38
CA ILE A 80 -4.98 -5.55 -5.79
C ILE A 80 -3.58 -5.69 -6.42
N TYR A 81 -2.65 -4.78 -6.13
CA TYR A 81 -1.25 -4.93 -6.57
C TYR A 81 -0.62 -6.23 -6.07
N MET A 82 -0.86 -6.60 -4.81
CA MET A 82 -0.36 -7.86 -4.25
C MET A 82 -1.00 -9.10 -4.90
N MET A 83 -2.28 -9.03 -5.27
CA MET A 83 -2.93 -10.09 -6.04
C MET A 83 -2.31 -10.22 -7.44
N ILE A 84 -2.11 -9.11 -8.15
CA ILE A 84 -1.48 -9.10 -9.47
C ILE A 84 -0.07 -9.69 -9.39
N ASP A 85 0.73 -9.25 -8.41
CA ASP A 85 2.05 -9.82 -8.15
C ASP A 85 2.00 -11.34 -7.93
N GLY A 86 1.05 -11.79 -7.10
CA GLY A 86 0.84 -13.21 -6.83
C GLY A 86 0.48 -14.01 -8.10
N VAL A 87 -0.30 -13.43 -9.02
CA VAL A 87 -0.61 -14.04 -10.32
C VAL A 87 0.66 -14.20 -11.16
N PHE A 88 1.45 -13.13 -11.34
CA PHE A 88 2.67 -13.19 -12.15
C PHE A 88 3.75 -14.11 -11.55
N ARG A 89 3.77 -14.28 -10.22
CA ARG A 89 4.70 -15.20 -9.53
C ARG A 89 4.14 -16.61 -9.34
N GLY A 90 2.93 -16.91 -9.82
CA GLY A 90 2.28 -18.22 -9.63
C GLY A 90 1.93 -18.54 -8.16
N ASN A 91 1.94 -17.55 -7.28
CA ASN A 91 1.66 -17.69 -5.85
C ASN A 91 0.16 -17.57 -5.56
N LYS A 92 -0.56 -18.68 -5.75
CA LYS A 92 -2.02 -18.76 -5.50
C LYS A 92 -2.41 -18.45 -4.04
N ALA A 93 -1.54 -18.76 -3.08
CA ALA A 93 -1.80 -18.49 -1.67
C ALA A 93 -1.82 -16.98 -1.38
N GLN A 94 -0.87 -16.24 -1.93
CA GLN A 94 -0.84 -14.77 -1.85
C GLN A 94 -2.09 -14.15 -2.50
N VAL A 95 -2.49 -14.62 -3.68
CA VAL A 95 -3.71 -14.13 -4.35
C VAL A 95 -4.93 -14.34 -3.44
N LYS A 96 -5.09 -15.53 -2.85
CA LYS A 96 -6.21 -15.84 -1.95
C LYS A 96 -6.18 -14.98 -0.69
N GLU A 97 -5.01 -14.81 -0.06
CA GLU A 97 -4.87 -13.97 1.13
C GLU A 97 -5.35 -12.54 0.87
N TYR A 98 -4.87 -11.91 -0.20
CA TYR A 98 -5.24 -10.52 -0.49
C TYR A 98 -6.66 -10.37 -1.04
N GLN A 99 -7.19 -11.40 -1.69
CA GLN A 99 -8.62 -11.48 -2.03
C GLN A 99 -9.50 -11.48 -0.78
N ASP A 100 -9.16 -12.29 0.23
CA ASP A 100 -9.92 -12.41 1.47
C ASP A 100 -9.89 -11.13 2.31
N LEU A 101 -8.78 -10.39 2.25
CA LEU A 101 -8.66 -9.07 2.88
C LEU A 101 -9.46 -7.99 2.14
N LEU A 102 -9.57 -8.11 0.81
CA LEU A 102 -10.27 -7.14 -0.03
C LEU A 102 -11.79 -7.33 0.00
N GLU A 103 -12.27 -8.58 0.03
CA GLU A 103 -13.70 -8.91 0.00
C GLU A 103 -14.57 -8.11 0.99
N PRO A 104 -14.25 -8.01 2.30
CA PRO A 104 -15.10 -7.31 3.26
C PRO A 104 -15.10 -5.78 3.14
N ILE A 105 -14.21 -5.21 2.33
CA ILE A 105 -14.05 -3.75 2.16
C ILE A 105 -14.46 -3.24 0.78
N VAL A 106 -14.80 -4.14 -0.13
CA VAL A 106 -15.36 -3.76 -1.43
C VAL A 106 -16.81 -3.34 -1.22
N PHE A 107 -17.08 -2.08 -1.51
CA PHE A 107 -18.45 -1.59 -1.59
C PHE A 107 -19.01 -1.90 -2.98
N GLN A 108 -20.04 -2.73 -3.04
CA GLN A 108 -20.78 -2.99 -4.27
C GLN A 108 -21.97 -2.02 -4.33
N SER A 109 -21.83 -0.94 -5.10
CA SER A 109 -22.99 -0.13 -5.50
C SER A 109 -23.66 -0.83 -6.67
N TYR A 110 -24.63 -1.69 -6.39
CA TYR A 110 -25.62 -2.06 -7.40
C TYR A 110 -26.61 -0.89 -7.48
N GLU A 111 -26.72 -0.27 -8.66
CA GLU A 111 -27.90 0.54 -9.01
C GLU A 111 -29.13 -0.35 -9.16
#